data_AF-A0A7C9FS22-F1
#
_entry.id   AF-A0A7C9FS22-F1
#
_cell.length_a   1.000
_cell.length_b   1.000
_cell.length_c   1.000
_cell.angle_alpha   90.00
_cell.angle_beta   90.00
_cell.angle_gamma   90.00
#
_symmetry.space_group_name_H-M   'P 1'
#
loop_
_entity.id
_entity.type
_entity.pdbx_description
1 polymer ?
#
loop_
_entity_poly.entity_id
_entity_poly.type
_entity_poly.pdbx_seq_one_letter_code
_entity_poly.pdbx_strand_id
1 'polypeptide(L)'
;MRFRLIEIAQLYETKPKDFNLNIPLSTFLYQGLTELEVQILIITPEHAQRYYEIQPVENHKDPFDRTIIAQAASTGFTVLSDDSKFPLYPITVISNYD
;
A
#
# COMPACT_ATOMS: atom_id res chain seq x y z
N MET A 1 3.19 -4.95 -4.58
CA MET A 1 2.23 -5.72 -3.75
C MET A 1 1.49 -4.76 -2.83
N ARG A 2 0.17 -4.59 -2.99
CA ARG A 2 -0.64 -3.63 -2.22
C ARG A 2 -1.03 -4.29 -0.89
N PHE A 3 -0.36 -3.94 0.20
CA PHE A 3 -0.74 -4.40 1.54
C PHE A 3 -1.48 -3.30 2.29
N ARG A 4 -2.81 -3.26 2.12
CA ARG A 4 -3.65 -2.58 3.12
C ARG A 4 -4.15 -3.64 4.09
N LEU A 5 -4.01 -3.39 5.39
CA LEU A 5 -4.49 -4.30 6.43
C LEU A 5 -5.99 -4.63 6.26
N ILE A 6 -6.76 -3.68 5.72
CA ILE A 6 -8.18 -3.84 5.39
C ILE A 6 -8.38 -4.82 4.22
N GLU A 7 -7.51 -4.80 3.20
CA GLU A 7 -7.61 -5.77 2.09
C GLU A 7 -7.29 -7.19 2.57
N ILE A 8 -6.36 -7.34 3.52
CA ILE A 8 -6.10 -8.64 4.15
C ILE A 8 -7.33 -9.12 4.92
N ALA A 9 -8.04 -8.23 5.62
CA ALA A 9 -9.30 -8.56 6.26
C ALA A 9 -10.40 -8.96 5.26
N GLN A 10 -10.52 -8.23 4.14
CA GLN A 10 -11.45 -8.56 3.05
C GLN A 10 -11.13 -9.89 2.37
N LEU A 11 -9.84 -10.19 2.15
CA LEU A 11 -9.39 -11.47 1.61
C LEU A 11 -9.71 -12.62 2.56
N TYR A 12 -9.51 -12.42 3.87
CA TYR A 12 -9.88 -13.40 4.88
C TYR A 12 -11.39 -13.68 4.90
N GLU A 13 -12.22 -12.63 4.83
CA GLU A 13 -13.68 -12.76 4.77
C GLU A 13 -14.16 -13.50 3.51
N THR A 14 -13.56 -13.19 2.36
CA THR A 14 -13.98 -13.75 1.06
C THR A 14 -13.41 -15.14 0.77
N LYS A 15 -12.32 -15.53 1.45
CA LYS A 15 -11.64 -16.83 1.26
C LYS A 15 -11.32 -17.55 2.59
N PRO A 16 -12.31 -17.82 3.45
CA PRO A 16 -12.07 -18.37 4.79
C PRO A 16 -11.51 -19.81 4.78
N LYS A 17 -11.65 -20.54 3.67
CA LYS A 17 -11.09 -21.90 3.53
C LYS A 17 -9.59 -21.90 3.23
N ASP A 18 -9.08 -20.83 2.62
CA ASP A 18 -7.67 -20.68 2.26
C ASP A 18 -6.85 -20.13 3.44
N PHE A 19 -7.53 -19.46 4.39
CA PHE A 19 -6.94 -18.87 5.58
C PHE A 19 -7.59 -19.44 6.84
N ASN A 20 -7.00 -20.51 7.39
CA ASN A 20 -7.45 -21.04 8.68
C ASN A 20 -6.66 -20.38 9.82
N LEU A 21 -7.13 -19.24 10.31
CA LEU A 21 -6.50 -18.54 11.43
C LEU A 21 -6.96 -19.14 12.77
N ASN A 22 -6.03 -19.73 13.52
CA ASN A 22 -6.28 -20.22 14.89
C ASN A 22 -6.14 -19.12 15.96
N ILE A 23 -5.91 -17.88 15.53
CA ILE A 23 -5.67 -16.70 16.37
C ILE A 23 -6.47 -15.51 15.81
N PRO A 24 -6.72 -14.45 16.60
CA PRO A 24 -7.36 -13.25 16.09
C PRO A 24 -6.61 -12.66 14.90
N LEU A 25 -7.34 -12.13 13.90
CA LEU A 25 -6.76 -11.51 12.70
C LEU A 25 -5.73 -10.42 13.06
N SER A 26 -6.01 -9.60 14.08
CA SER A 26 -5.07 -8.58 14.55
C SER A 26 -3.76 -9.19 15.06
N THR A 27 -3.80 -10.28 15.83
CA THR A 27 -2.60 -10.99 16.29
C THR A 27 -1.80 -11.53 15.12
N PHE A 28 -2.45 -12.17 14.15
CA PHE A 28 -1.81 -12.65 12.94
C PHE A 28 -1.11 -11.53 12.17
N LEU A 29 -1.77 -10.39 11.99
CA LEU A 29 -1.20 -9.23 11.30
C LEU A 29 0.01 -8.67 12.04
N TYR A 30 -0.07 -8.47 13.36
CA TYR A 30 1.06 -7.95 14.14
C TYR A 30 2.25 -8.91 14.16
N GLN A 31 2.02 -10.23 14.21
CA GLN A 31 3.07 -11.23 14.09
C GLN A 31 3.76 -11.14 12.73
N GLY A 32 2.99 -11.15 11.64
CA GLY A 32 3.54 -11.05 10.28
C GLY A 32 4.32 -9.76 10.05
N LEU A 33 3.80 -8.61 10.52
CA LEU A 33 4.53 -7.34 10.46
C LEU A 33 5.84 -7.37 11.24
N THR A 34 5.85 -8.01 12.42
CA THR A 34 7.07 -8.14 13.25
C THR A 34 8.09 -9.06 12.60
N GLU A 35 7.67 -10.24 12.13
CA GLU A 35 8.53 -11.24 11.50
C GLU A 35 9.15 -10.75 10.18
N LEU A 36 8.40 -9.96 9.42
CA LEU A 36 8.85 -9.39 8.14
C LEU A 36 9.56 -8.04 8.31
N GLU A 37 9.74 -7.55 9.54
CA GLU A 37 10.30 -6.24 9.84
C GLU A 37 9.60 -5.09 9.08
N VAL A 38 8.29 -5.21 8.89
CA VAL A 38 7.47 -4.24 8.16
C VAL A 38 6.90 -3.22 9.13
N GLN A 39 7.17 -1.95 8.85
CA GLN A 39 6.60 -0.83 9.59
C GLN A 39 5.33 -0.30 8.92
N ILE A 40 4.27 -0.10 9.71
CA ILE A 40 3.07 0.63 9.25
C ILE A 40 3.40 2.13 9.19
N LEU A 41 3.13 2.75 8.04
CA LEU A 41 3.28 4.19 7.87
C LEU A 41 1.97 4.92 8.16
N ILE A 42 2.04 5.93 9.02
CA ILE A 42 0.91 6.80 9.33
C ILE A 42 0.74 7.81 8.19
N ILE A 43 -0.51 8.09 7.82
CA ILE A 43 -0.85 9.18 6.91
C ILE A 43 -0.83 10.50 7.70
N THR A 44 -0.04 11.46 7.25
CA THR A 44 0.11 12.78 7.89
C THR A 44 -0.55 13.87 7.05
N PRO A 45 -0.74 15.09 7.59
CA PRO A 45 -1.23 16.23 6.81
C PRO A 45 -0.36 16.55 5.59
N GLU A 46 0.96 16.34 5.65
CA GLU A 46 1.88 16.55 4.52
C GLU A 46 1.56 15.59 3.37
N HIS A 47 1.24 14.33 3.67
CA HIS A 47 0.79 13.35 2.68
C HIS A 47 -0.54 13.79 2.06
N ALA A 48 -1.46 14.36 2.85
CA ALA A 48 -2.74 14.86 2.34
C ALA A 48 -2.57 16.10 1.44
N GLN A 49 -1.67 17.01 1.81
CA GLN A 49 -1.31 18.15 0.96
C GLN A 49 -0.74 17.68 -0.38
N ARG A 50 0.21 16.73 -0.33
CA ARG A 50 0.81 16.17 -1.54
C ARG A 50 -0.21 15.43 -2.41
N TYR A 51 -1.14 14.71 -1.80
CA TYR A 51 -2.24 14.04 -2.48
C TYR A 51 -3.18 14.99 -3.23
N TYR A 52 -3.38 16.20 -2.71
CA TYR A 52 -4.16 17.26 -3.36
C TYR A 52 -3.42 17.88 -4.54
N GLU A 53 -2.10 18.07 -4.42
CA GLU A 53 -1.26 18.64 -5.47
C GLU A 53 -1.06 17.70 -6.66
N ILE A 54 -0.94 16.40 -6.41
CA ILE A 54 -0.73 15.39 -7.44
C ILE A 54 -2.01 15.19 -8.25
N GLN A 55 -1.97 15.65 -9.50
CA GLN A 55 -3.07 15.45 -10.44
C GLN A 55 -3.19 13.96 -10.82
N PRO A 56 -4.39 13.40 -10.89
CA PRO A 56 -4.60 12.05 -11.38
C PRO A 56 -4.14 11.93 -12.84
N VAL A 57 -3.42 10.86 -13.15
CA VAL A 57 -3.10 10.51 -14.54
C VAL A 57 -4.35 9.90 -15.18
N GLU A 58 -4.49 10.07 -16.49
CA GLU A 58 -5.62 9.50 -17.24
C GLU A 58 -5.72 7.98 -16.99
N ASN A 59 -6.93 7.49 -16.74
CA ASN A 59 -7.21 6.09 -16.41
C ASN A 59 -6.48 5.54 -15.16
N HIS A 60 -5.92 6.40 -14.29
CA HIS A 60 -5.37 6.05 -12.97
C HIS A 60 -6.04 6.87 -11.86
N LYS A 61 -7.23 6.46 -11.44
CA LYS A 61 -8.13 7.24 -10.56
C LYS A 61 -8.40 6.59 -9.20
N ASP A 62 -7.72 5.49 -8.86
CA ASP A 62 -7.87 4.88 -7.54
C ASP A 62 -7.33 5.85 -6.46
N PRO A 63 -8.16 6.29 -5.51
CA PRO A 63 -7.75 7.22 -4.46
C PRO A 63 -6.69 6.63 -3.52
N PHE A 64 -6.59 5.32 -3.39
CA PHE A 64 -5.61 4.68 -2.52
C PHE A 64 -4.25 4.56 -3.20
N ASP A 65 -4.20 4.30 -4.51
CA ASP A 65 -2.93 4.33 -5.25
C ASP A 65 -2.35 5.75 -5.23
N ARG A 66 -3.20 6.77 -5.39
CA ARG A 66 -2.77 8.16 -5.24
C ARG A 66 -2.31 8.51 -3.82
N THR A 67 -2.83 7.84 -2.79
CA THR A 67 -2.33 7.98 -1.41
C THR A 67 -0.90 7.42 -1.28
N ILE A 68 -0.63 6.24 -1.84
CA ILE A 68 0.72 5.64 -1.85
C ILE A 68 1.70 6.55 -2.58
N ILE A 69 1.31 7.06 -3.75
CA ILE A 69 2.11 8.00 -4.53
C ILE A 69 2.40 9.27 -3.74
N ALA A 70 1.40 9.82 -3.04
CA ALA A 70 1.57 11.02 -2.23
C ALA A 70 2.55 10.78 -1.06
N GLN A 71 2.46 9.64 -0.37
CA GLN A 71 3.42 9.28 0.67
C GLN A 71 4.84 9.17 0.11
N ALA A 72 5.03 8.42 -0.96
CA ALA A 72 6.34 8.27 -1.60
C ALA A 72 6.93 9.60 -2.06
N ALA A 73 6.10 10.47 -2.64
CA ALA A 73 6.52 11.79 -3.09
C ALA A 73 6.87 12.75 -1.94
N SER A 74 6.28 12.56 -0.74
CA SER A 74 6.58 13.36 0.45
C SER A 74 7.79 12.85 1.24
N THR A 75 8.02 11.53 1.29
CA THR A 75 9.07 10.92 2.10
C THR A 75 10.33 10.56 1.32
N GLY A 76 10.25 10.53 -0.03
CA GLY A 76 11.32 10.02 -0.89
C GLY A 76 11.45 8.50 -0.87
N PHE A 77 10.46 7.77 -0.34
CA PHE A 77 10.47 6.31 -0.35
C PHE A 77 10.33 5.77 -1.77
N THR A 78 11.00 4.64 -2.01
CA THR A 78 10.84 3.87 -3.24
C THR A 78 9.62 2.97 -3.12
N VAL A 79 8.79 2.95 -4.15
CA VAL A 79 7.59 2.11 -4.19
C VAL A 79 7.88 0.81 -4.93
N LEU A 80 7.58 -0.33 -4.30
CA LEU A 80 7.62 -1.63 -4.94
C LEU A 80 6.22 -1.98 -5.51
N SER A 81 6.06 -1.90 -6.83
CA SER A 81 4.78 -2.13 -7.49
C SER A 81 4.92 -2.66 -8.91
N ASP A 82 4.02 -3.57 -9.29
CA ASP A 82 3.85 -4.02 -10.68
C ASP A 82 2.79 -3.20 -11.44
N ASP A 83 2.24 -2.16 -10.80
CA ASP A 83 1.32 -1.24 -11.48
C ASP A 83 2.08 -0.34 -12.46
N SER A 84 1.85 -0.56 -13.75
CA SER A 84 2.49 0.14 -14.85
C SER A 84 2.21 1.65 -14.90
N LYS A 85 1.26 2.15 -14.11
CA LYS A 85 0.91 3.58 -14.05
C LYS A 85 1.66 4.32 -12.94
N PHE A 86 2.25 3.62 -11.97
CA PHE A 86 3.03 4.27 -10.90
C PHE A 86 4.26 5.04 -11.43
N PRO A 87 5.01 4.54 -12.44
CA PRO A 87 6.11 5.29 -13.06
C PRO A 87 5.68 6.58 -13.80
N LEU A 88 4.38 6.80 -14.02
CA LEU A 88 3.87 8.04 -14.62
C LEU A 88 3.86 9.22 -13.62
N TYR A 89 4.17 8.95 -12.35
CA TYR A 89 4.29 9.94 -11.30
C TYR A 89 5.78 10.20 -10.96
N PRO A 90 6.12 11.38 -10.43
CA PRO A 90 7.50 11.73 -10.08
C PRO A 90 7.94 11.07 -8.76
N ILE A 91 8.00 9.74 -8.73
CA ILE A 91 8.43 8.91 -7.61
C ILE A 91 9.37 7.80 -8.10
N THR A 92 10.19 7.25 -7.19
CA THR A 92 11.01 6.08 -7.50
C THR A 92 10.17 4.81 -7.39
N VAL A 93 10.18 3.97 -8.43
CA VAL A 93 9.44 2.71 -8.48
C VAL A 93 10.41 1.58 -8.84
N ILE A 94 10.32 0.46 -8.13
CA ILE A 94 10.96 -0.81 -8.48
C ILE A 94 9.84 -1.81 -8.84
N SER A 95 10.03 -2.57 -9.92
CA SER A 95 9.12 -3.63 -10.33
C SER A 95 9.68 -5.00 -9.94
N ASN A 96 8.83 -6.02 -9.81
CA ASN A 96 9.27 -7.34 -9.33
C ASN A 96 10.01 -8.18 -10.41
N TYR A 97 10.40 -7.56 -11.53
CA TYR A 97 11.06 -8.20 -12.69
C TYR A 97 12.47 -7.66 -12.97
N ASP A 98 12.99 -6.77 -12.11
CA ASP A 98 14.35 -6.22 -12.16
C ASP A 98 15.30 -6.98 -11.21
#